data_AF-A0A9J7ZMF9-F1
#
_entry.id   AF-A0A9J7ZMF9-F1
#
_cell.length_a   1.000
_cell.length_b   1.000
_cell.length_c   1.000
_cell.angle_alpha   90.00
_cell.angle_beta   90.00
_cell.angle_gamma   90.00
#
_symmetry.space_group_name_H-M   'P 1'
#
loop_
_entity.id
_entity.type
_entity.pdbx_description
1 polymer ?
#
loop_
_entity_poly.entity_id
_entity_poly.type
_entity_poly.pdbx_seq_one_letter_code
_entity_poly.pdbx_strand_id
1 'polypeptide(L)'
;MAEELEQRNILKPRNEQEQMEEKREIRHRLSRKLSQRPTVEELRHAKILIRFCDYVEVADAQDYDRRADKPWTRLTAADKVSVDGQRSVDG
;
A
#
# COMPACT_ATOMS: atom_id res chain seq x y z
N MET A 1 -14.82 -37.59 18.27
CA MET A 1 -15.44 -36.41 18.92
C MET A 1 -14.40 -35.54 19.64
N ALA A 2 -13.57 -36.09 20.52
CA ALA A 2 -12.50 -35.32 21.18
C ALA A 2 -11.46 -34.73 20.21
N GLU A 3 -10.97 -35.54 19.27
CA GLU A 3 -9.97 -35.13 18.26
C GLU A 3 -10.47 -33.99 17.35
N GLU A 4 -11.75 -33.99 16.99
CA GLU A 4 -12.36 -32.92 16.17
C GLU A 4 -12.40 -31.58 16.94
N LEU A 5 -12.64 -31.63 18.25
CA LEU A 5 -12.65 -30.43 19.10
C LEU A 5 -11.24 -29.87 19.32
N GLU A 6 -10.22 -30.71 19.36
CA GLU A 6 -8.81 -30.29 19.42
C GLU A 6 -8.35 -29.63 18.11
N GLN A 7 -8.72 -30.20 16.96
CA GLN A 7 -8.44 -29.61 15.65
C GLN A 7 -9.08 -28.21 15.48
N ARG A 8 -10.28 -28.03 16.06
CA ARG A 8 -10.96 -26.72 16.10
C ARG A 8 -10.44 -25.77 17.19
N ASN A 9 -9.40 -26.15 17.92
CA ASN A 9 -8.82 -25.39 19.04
C ASN A 9 -9.80 -25.14 20.21
N ILE A 10 -10.88 -25.92 20.30
CA ILE A 10 -11.89 -25.80 21.37
C ILE A 10 -11.39 -26.51 22.63
N LEU A 11 -10.81 -27.70 22.48
CA LEU A 11 -10.05 -28.37 23.52
C LEU A 11 -8.55 -28.12 23.27
N LYS A 12 -7.84 -27.66 24.30
CA LYS A 12 -6.39 -27.46 24.26
C LYS A 12 -5.72 -28.79 24.62
N PRO A 13 -5.01 -29.46 23.70
CA PRO A 13 -4.39 -30.76 23.98
C PRO A 13 -3.14 -30.67 24.89
N ARG A 14 -2.65 -29.45 25.20
CA ARG A 14 -1.27 -29.22 25.64
C ARG A 14 -1.17 -28.33 26.89
N ASN A 15 -0.23 -28.64 27.78
CA ASN A 15 0.03 -27.93 29.04
C ASN A 15 0.32 -26.42 28.81
N GLU A 16 -0.08 -25.55 29.74
CA GLU A 16 0.09 -24.09 29.62
C GLU A 16 1.57 -23.68 29.45
N GLN A 17 2.47 -24.37 30.15
CA GLN A 17 3.91 -24.12 30.07
C GLN A 17 4.46 -24.42 28.67
N GLU A 18 4.06 -25.54 28.07
CA GLU A 18 4.47 -25.91 26.71
C GLU A 18 3.91 -24.94 25.67
N GLN A 19 2.68 -24.45 25.85
CA GLN A 19 2.12 -23.41 24.98
C GLN A 19 2.89 -22.08 25.09
N MET A 20 3.36 -21.73 26.29
CA MET A 20 4.14 -20.51 26.51
C MET A 20 5.52 -20.62 25.85
N GLU A 21 6.17 -21.78 25.98
CA GLU A 21 7.45 -22.06 25.32
C GLU A 21 7.31 -22.06 23.79
N GLU A 22 6.28 -22.72 23.25
CA GLU A 22 5.98 -22.72 21.82
C GLU A 22 5.74 -21.30 21.29
N LYS A 23 4.95 -20.49 22.00
CA LYS A 23 4.75 -19.07 21.63
C LYS A 23 6.06 -18.28 21.66
N ARG A 24 6.92 -18.53 22.64
CA ARG A 24 8.23 -17.88 22.77
C ARG A 24 9.14 -18.27 21.59
N GLU A 25 9.19 -19.55 21.23
CA GLU A 25 9.95 -20.04 20.08
C GLU A 25 9.43 -19.48 18.76
N ILE A 26 8.11 -19.46 18.56
CA ILE A 26 7.47 -18.87 17.38
C ILE A 26 7.83 -17.39 17.27
N ARG A 27 7.71 -16.64 18.37
CA ARG A 27 8.05 -15.21 18.42
C ARG A 27 9.53 -14.99 18.10
N HIS A 28 10.43 -15.79 18.67
CA HIS A 28 11.85 -15.70 18.42
C HIS A 28 12.18 -16.00 16.96
N ARG A 29 11.65 -17.10 16.41
CA ARG A 29 11.82 -17.50 15.01
C ARG A 29 11.31 -16.45 14.05
N LEU A 30 10.13 -15.88 14.32
CA LEU A 30 9.54 -14.82 13.50
C LEU A 30 10.41 -13.56 13.53
N SER A 31 10.88 -13.14 14.71
CA SER A 31 11.73 -11.96 14.85
C SER A 31 13.00 -12.08 14.02
N ARG A 32 13.68 -13.24 14.07
CA ARG A 32 14.87 -13.50 13.22
C ARG A 32 14.55 -13.48 11.72
N LYS A 33 13.40 -14.03 11.30
CA LYS A 33 13.00 -14.03 9.88
C LYS A 33 12.70 -12.61 9.38
N LEU A 34 12.04 -11.80 10.20
CA LEU A 34 11.71 -10.41 9.84
C LEU A 34 12.96 -9.53 9.81
N SER A 35 13.94 -9.76 10.70
CA SER A 35 15.20 -9.01 10.71
C SER A 35 16.11 -9.33 9.52
N GLN A 36 15.92 -10.47 8.86
CA GLN A 36 16.68 -10.91 7.67
C GLN A 36 15.83 -10.85 6.40
N ARG A 37 14.75 -10.06 6.41
CA ARG A 37 13.87 -9.94 5.26
C ARG A 37 14.60 -9.20 4.12
N PRO A 38 14.58 -9.71 2.88
CA PRO A 38 15.19 -9.04 1.75
C PRO A 38 14.51 -7.70 1.46
N THR A 39 15.28 -6.77 0.93
CA THR A 39 14.82 -5.48 0.42
C THR A 39 14.02 -5.65 -0.87
N VAL A 40 13.22 -4.64 -1.21
CA VAL A 40 12.46 -4.60 -2.45
C VAL A 40 13.39 -4.66 -3.67
N GLU A 41 14.53 -3.98 -3.59
CA GLU A 41 15.53 -3.94 -4.67
C GLU A 41 16.12 -5.33 -4.93
N GLU A 42 16.46 -6.08 -3.88
CA GLU A 42 16.93 -7.47 -4.01
C GLU A 42 15.87 -8.37 -4.66
N LEU A 43 14.58 -8.20 -4.31
CA LEU A 43 13.48 -8.97 -4.90
C LEU A 43 13.25 -8.62 -6.40
N ARG A 44 13.49 -7.37 -6.80
CA ARG A 44 13.47 -6.95 -8.21
C ARG A 44 14.64 -7.56 -8.98
N HIS A 45 15.86 -7.50 -8.43
CA HIS A 45 17.05 -8.13 -9.03
C HIS A 45 16.89 -9.64 -9.18
N ALA A 46 16.30 -10.31 -8.19
CA ALA A 46 16.01 -11.74 -8.24
C ALA A 46 14.84 -12.10 -9.17
N LYS A 47 14.19 -11.12 -9.84
CA LYS A 47 13.01 -11.30 -10.69
C LYS A 47 11.86 -12.03 -9.96
N ILE A 48 11.69 -11.73 -8.69
CA ILE A 48 10.55 -12.19 -7.89
C ILE A 48 9.41 -11.17 -8.01
N LEU A 49 9.73 -9.87 -7.96
CA LEU A 49 8.78 -8.78 -8.21
C LEU A 49 8.82 -8.37 -9.69
N ILE A 50 8.11 -9.12 -10.54
CA ILE A 50 8.13 -8.94 -12.01
C ILE A 50 6.95 -8.16 -12.58
N ARG A 51 5.85 -7.99 -11.83
CA ARG A 51 4.67 -7.28 -12.33
C ARG A 51 4.63 -5.86 -11.81
N PHE A 52 4.01 -4.99 -12.59
CA PHE A 52 3.98 -3.53 -12.42
C PHE A 52 3.30 -3.05 -11.11
N CYS A 53 2.72 -3.93 -10.30
CA CYS A 53 1.91 -3.56 -9.14
C CYS A 53 2.09 -4.44 -7.90
N ASP A 54 3.10 -5.34 -7.84
CA ASP A 54 3.27 -6.24 -6.68
C ASP A 54 3.77 -5.52 -5.42
N TYR A 55 4.37 -4.33 -5.57
CA TYR A 55 4.79 -3.47 -4.46
C TYR A 55 4.70 -2.00 -4.86
N VAL A 56 4.00 -1.21 -4.04
CA VAL A 56 3.83 0.24 -4.22
C VAL A 56 4.26 0.93 -2.92
N GLU A 57 5.19 1.86 -3.03
CA GLU A 57 5.58 2.71 -1.91
C GLU A 57 4.48 3.73 -1.63
N VAL A 58 4.10 3.85 -0.37
CA VAL A 58 3.16 4.86 0.09
C VAL A 58 3.96 5.93 0.81
N ALA A 59 3.85 7.16 0.32
CA ALA A 59 4.41 8.35 0.95
C ALA A 59 3.26 9.29 1.32
N ASP A 60 3.42 10.00 2.44
CA ASP A 60 2.46 11.02 2.84
C ASP A 60 2.48 12.18 1.83
N ALA A 61 1.28 12.60 1.43
CA ALA A 61 1.14 13.81 0.63
C ALA A 61 1.31 15.05 1.51
N GLN A 62 1.84 16.13 0.93
CA GLN A 62 1.89 17.41 1.65
C GLN A 62 0.47 17.89 1.97
N ASP A 63 0.27 18.30 3.23
CA ASP A 63 -0.98 18.86 3.71
C ASP A 63 -0.95 20.39 3.62
N TYR A 64 -1.17 20.90 2.40
CA TYR A 64 -1.33 22.32 2.15
C TYR A 64 -2.63 22.59 1.39
N ASP A 65 -3.10 23.83 1.47
CA ASP A 65 -4.29 24.24 0.75
C ASP A 65 -4.06 24.23 -0.76
N ARG A 66 -4.70 23.27 -1.45
CA ARG A 66 -4.65 23.12 -2.91
C ARG A 66 -5.76 23.87 -3.63
N ARG A 67 -6.50 24.72 -2.93
CA ARG A 67 -7.55 25.55 -3.53
C ARG A 67 -6.91 26.55 -4.48
N ALA A 68 -7.41 26.57 -5.71
CA ALA A 68 -7.13 27.59 -6.70
C ALA A 68 -8.45 28.10 -7.28
N ASP A 69 -8.49 29.37 -7.69
CA ASP A 69 -9.62 29.90 -8.43
C ASP A 69 -9.78 29.14 -9.76
N LYS A 70 -11.01 28.97 -10.20
CA LYS A 70 -11.36 28.28 -11.45
C LYS A 70 -11.84 29.31 -12.46
N PRO A 71 -10.95 30.13 -13.05
CA PRO A 71 -11.36 31.29 -13.85
C PRO A 71 -12.25 30.91 -15.04
N TRP A 72 -12.08 29.69 -15.56
CA TRP A 72 -12.91 29.15 -16.64
C TRP A 72 -14.40 29.04 -16.31
N THR A 73 -14.78 29.00 -15.04
CA THR A 73 -16.19 28.98 -14.63
C THR A 73 -16.91 30.31 -14.86
N ARG A 74 -16.17 31.42 -15.05
CA ARG A 74 -16.73 32.75 -15.30
C ARG A 74 -16.72 33.15 -16.79
N LEU A 75 -16.29 32.26 -17.69
CA LEU A 75 -16.20 32.56 -19.14
C LEU A 75 -17.58 32.63 -19.79
N THR A 76 -17.86 33.77 -20.44
CA THR A 76 -19.05 33.99 -21.26
C THR A 76 -18.87 33.43 -22.68
N ALA A 77 -19.96 33.40 -23.47
CA ALA A 77 -19.89 33.01 -24.89
C ALA A 77 -18.99 33.95 -25.71
N ALA A 78 -18.99 35.25 -25.37
CA ALA A 78 -18.12 36.23 -26.01
C ALA A 78 -16.64 35.96 -25.69
N ASP A 79 -16.31 35.68 -24.42
CA ASP A 79 -14.94 35.38 -24.00
C ASP A 79 -14.37 34.14 -24.72
N LYS A 80 -15.21 33.15 -25.00
CA LYS A 80 -14.82 31.93 -25.73
C LYS A 80 -14.51 32.21 -27.20
N VAL A 81 -15.26 33.10 -27.84
CA VAL A 81 -15.06 33.49 -29.25
C VAL A 81 -13.85 34.42 -29.41
N SER A 82 -13.61 35.31 -28.45
CA SER A 82 -12.45 36.22 -28.44
C SER A 82 -11.11 35.47 -28.33
N VAL A 83 -11.05 34.39 -27.56
CA VAL A 83 -9.83 33.55 -27.43
C VAL A 83 -9.50 32.80 -28.73
N ASP A 84 -10.51 32.39 -29.49
CA ASP A 84 -10.33 31.68 -30.77
C ASP A 84 -9.89 32.63 -31.91
N GLY A 85 -10.41 33.87 -31.91
CA GLY A 85 -10.12 34.89 -32.92
C GLY A 85 -8.72 35.53 -32.86
N GLN A 86 -7.98 35.39 -31.77
CA GLN A 86 -6.63 35.99 -31.61
C GLN A 86 -5.47 35.11 -32.14
N ARG A 87 -5.72 33.85 -32.54
CA ARG A 87 -4.67 32.92 -33.01
C ARG A 87 -4.20 33.16 -34.46
N SER A 88 -4.79 34.11 -35.18
CA SER A 88 -4.56 34.28 -36.63
C SER A 88 -4.11 35.69 -37.02
N VAL A 89 -3.04 36.21 -36.41
CA VAL A 89 -2.31 37.40 -36.89
C VAL A 89 -0.80 37.33 -36.56
N ASP A 90 -0.13 36.21 -36.85
CA ASP A 90 1.34 36.18 -36.93
C ASP A 90 1.74 35.16 -38.01
N GLY A 91 1.85 35.65 -39.25
CA GLY A 91 2.28 34.91 -40.43
C GLY A 91 2.70 35.87 -41.53
#